data_AF-A0A937HNC6-F1
#
_entry.id   AF-A0A937HNC6-F1
#
_cell.length_a   1.000
_cell.length_b   1.000
_cell.length_c   1.000
_cell.angle_alpha   90.00
_cell.angle_beta   90.00
_cell.angle_gamma   90.00
#
_symmetry.space_group_name_H-M   'P 1'
#
loop_
_entity.id
_entity.type
_entity.pdbx_description
1 polymer ?
#
loop_
_entity_poly.entity_id
_entity_poly.type
_entity_poly.pdbx_seq_one_letter_code
_entity_poly.pdbx_strand_id
1 'polypeptide(L)'
;APAVANDGPVGLARFTTLRSWLSQWSYDDTPADGLGNAARVTIPALVVNNTADLACTPSHAQRLFAALGSSDKTHIDIAGADHYYIERRDLLDGAVAEVSGWLQARDFM
;
A
#
# COMPACT_ATOMS: atom_id res chain seq x y z
N ALA A 1 -17.57 0.40 15.36
CA ALA A 1 -16.89 1.32 16.30
C ALA A 1 -15.49 0.80 16.62
N PRO A 2 -14.51 1.66 16.97
CA PRO A 2 -13.11 1.26 17.15
C PRO A 2 -12.89 0.07 18.09
N ALA A 3 -13.65 -0.01 19.20
CA ALA A 3 -13.56 -1.12 20.15
C ALA A 3 -13.86 -2.50 19.50
N VAL A 4 -14.93 -2.58 18.69
CA VAL A 4 -15.30 -3.82 17.99
C VAL A 4 -14.25 -4.23 16.97
N ALA A 5 -13.65 -3.26 16.28
CA ALA A 5 -12.56 -3.53 15.34
C ALA A 5 -11.30 -4.02 16.08
N ASN A 6 -10.97 -3.43 17.23
CA ASN A 6 -9.79 -3.78 18.02
C ASN A 6 -9.89 -5.16 18.68
N ASP A 7 -11.08 -5.54 19.16
CA ASP A 7 -11.33 -6.82 19.84
C ASP A 7 -11.82 -7.95 18.91
N GLY A 8 -12.07 -7.63 17.64
CA GLY A 8 -12.46 -8.60 16.62
C GLY A 8 -11.40 -9.69 16.40
N PRO A 9 -11.76 -10.82 15.74
CA PRO A 9 -10.79 -11.87 15.42
C PRO A 9 -9.65 -11.39 14.50
N VAL A 10 -9.86 -10.30 13.78
CA VAL A 10 -8.87 -9.61 12.93
C VAL A 10 -8.40 -8.27 13.52
N GLY A 11 -8.53 -8.08 14.83
CA GLY A 11 -8.23 -6.81 15.48
C GLY A 11 -6.74 -6.48 15.52
N LEU A 12 -6.40 -5.25 15.13
CA LEU A 12 -5.01 -4.82 14.88
C LEU A 12 -4.16 -4.64 16.16
N ALA A 13 -4.74 -4.68 17.36
CA ALA A 13 -4.01 -4.45 18.61
C ALA A 13 -4.47 -5.31 19.80
N ARG A 14 -5.20 -6.40 19.55
CA ARG A 14 -5.87 -7.21 20.60
C ARG A 14 -4.92 -7.70 21.69
N PHE A 15 -3.70 -8.06 21.32
CA PHE A 15 -2.60 -8.34 22.25
C PHE A 15 -1.37 -7.59 21.78
N THR A 16 -0.94 -6.58 22.53
CA THR A 16 0.28 -5.83 22.21
C THR A 16 1.18 -5.73 23.43
N THR A 17 2.48 -5.94 23.22
CA THR A 17 3.48 -5.59 24.21
C THR A 17 3.83 -4.10 24.07
N LEU A 18 4.40 -3.49 25.11
CA LEU A 18 4.92 -2.14 25.01
C LEU A 18 5.88 -1.98 23.82
N ARG A 19 6.79 -2.94 23.61
CA ARG A 19 7.73 -2.94 22.46
C ARG A 19 6.99 -2.96 21.11
N SER A 20 5.97 -3.81 20.99
CA SER A 20 5.16 -3.91 19.77
C SER A 20 4.40 -2.61 19.49
N TRP A 21 3.87 -1.97 20.54
CA TRP A 21 3.19 -0.68 20.42
C TRP A 21 4.16 0.45 20.01
N LEU A 22 5.33 0.54 20.66
CA LEU A 22 6.35 1.52 20.32
C LEU A 22 6.82 1.39 18.87
N SER A 23 6.96 0.16 18.39
CA SER A 23 7.38 -0.11 17.00
C SER A 23 6.30 0.24 15.97
N GLN A 24 5.01 0.01 16.24
CA GLN A 24 3.98 0.12 15.21
C GLN A 24 3.17 1.42 15.26
N TRP A 25 2.97 1.99 16.44
CA TRP A 25 1.98 3.05 16.65
C TRP A 25 2.47 4.23 17.47
N SER A 26 3.64 4.15 18.12
CA SER A 26 4.21 5.33 18.79
C SER A 26 4.45 6.42 17.76
N TYR A 27 4.00 7.63 18.07
CA TYR A 27 4.23 8.78 17.21
C TYR A 27 5.72 9.13 17.11
N ASP A 28 6.46 9.03 18.23
CA ASP A 28 7.85 9.46 18.32
C ASP A 28 8.84 8.33 18.00
N ASP A 29 8.49 7.08 18.30
CA ASP A 29 9.45 5.96 18.28
C ASP A 29 9.28 5.01 17.09
N THR A 30 8.16 5.09 16.35
CA THR A 30 7.90 4.13 15.29
C THR A 30 8.89 4.31 14.12
N PRO A 31 9.50 3.22 13.61
CA PRO A 31 10.20 3.25 12.32
C PRO A 31 9.25 3.20 11.12
N ALA A 32 7.92 3.29 11.31
CA ALA A 32 6.92 3.24 10.25
C ALA A 32 6.83 4.55 9.43
N ASP A 33 7.98 5.10 9.02
CA ASP A 33 8.07 6.22 8.09
C ASP A 33 8.03 5.73 6.64
N GLY A 34 6.84 5.73 6.06
CA GLY A 34 6.65 5.28 4.67
C GLY A 34 7.51 6.04 3.65
N LEU A 35 7.71 7.36 3.81
CA LEU A 35 8.44 8.17 2.83
C LEU A 35 9.95 7.97 2.96
N GLY A 36 10.47 8.03 4.19
CA GLY A 36 11.88 7.75 4.44
C GLY A 36 12.26 6.32 4.08
N ASN A 37 11.36 5.36 4.28
CA ASN A 37 11.57 3.97 3.87
C ASN A 37 11.53 3.81 2.34
N ALA A 38 10.56 4.43 1.65
CA ALA A 38 10.45 4.40 0.19
C ALA A 38 11.70 4.98 -0.50
N ALA A 39 12.29 6.05 0.04
CA ALA A 39 13.51 6.65 -0.50
C ALA A 39 14.72 5.70 -0.55
N ARG A 40 14.70 4.61 0.22
CA ARG A 40 15.76 3.59 0.22
C ARG A 40 15.50 2.44 -0.77
N VAL A 41 14.34 2.41 -1.41
CA VAL A 41 14.00 1.42 -2.45
C VAL A 41 14.49 1.93 -3.79
N THR A 42 15.59 1.34 -4.29
CA THR A 42 16.27 1.75 -5.53
C THR A 42 16.09 0.77 -6.70
N ILE A 43 15.45 -0.38 -6.46
CA ILE A 43 15.15 -1.39 -7.47
C ILE A 43 13.93 -0.99 -8.32
N PRO A 44 13.72 -1.60 -9.50
CA PRO A 44 12.50 -1.39 -10.28
C PRO A 44 11.22 -1.52 -9.44
N ALA A 45 10.30 -0.55 -9.58
CA ALA A 45 9.12 -0.48 -8.73
C ALA A 45 7.86 -0.08 -9.50
N LEU A 46 6.77 -0.82 -9.27
CA LEU A 46 5.42 -0.47 -9.72
C LEU A 46 4.57 -0.06 -8.53
N VAL A 47 3.94 1.11 -8.62
CA VAL A 47 2.91 1.58 -7.68
C VAL A 47 1.56 1.50 -8.36
N VAL A 48 0.65 0.71 -7.81
CA VAL A 48 -0.74 0.57 -8.26
C VAL A 48 -1.64 1.29 -7.25
N ASN A 49 -2.43 2.25 -7.71
CA ASN A 49 -3.33 3.03 -6.88
C ASN A 49 -4.79 2.81 -7.28
N ASN A 50 -5.64 2.51 -6.31
CA ASN A 50 -7.07 2.33 -6.51
C ASN A 50 -7.78 3.63 -6.13
N THR A 51 -8.42 4.30 -7.10
CA THR A 51 -8.81 5.70 -6.87
C THR A 51 -10.03 5.90 -5.97
N ALA A 52 -10.78 4.83 -5.66
CA ALA A 52 -11.90 4.84 -4.71
C ALA A 52 -11.56 4.12 -3.39
N ASP A 53 -10.27 3.92 -3.09
CA ASP A 53 -9.81 3.35 -1.83
C ASP A 53 -9.98 4.33 -0.67
N LEU A 54 -10.71 3.90 0.37
CA LEU A 54 -11.01 4.69 1.57
C LEU A 54 -9.97 4.50 2.69
N ALA A 55 -9.10 3.50 2.59
CA ALA A 55 -7.99 3.27 3.51
C ALA A 55 -6.70 3.95 3.01
N CYS A 56 -6.39 3.77 1.73
CA CYS A 56 -5.22 4.30 1.07
C CYS A 56 -5.60 5.33 0.00
N THR A 57 -5.81 6.58 0.43
CA THR A 57 -6.17 7.66 -0.52
C THR A 57 -5.13 7.83 -1.64
N PRO A 58 -5.52 8.36 -2.82
CA PRO A 58 -4.58 8.64 -3.92
C PRO A 58 -3.35 9.47 -3.52
N SER A 59 -3.52 10.38 -2.55
CA SER A 59 -2.41 11.20 -2.03
C SER A 59 -1.33 10.37 -1.31
N HIS A 60 -1.67 9.20 -0.76
CA HIS A 60 -0.71 8.29 -0.12
C HIS A 60 0.18 7.63 -1.18
N ALA A 61 -0.43 7.07 -2.23
CA ALA A 61 0.28 6.44 -3.33
C ALA A 61 1.19 7.43 -4.06
N GLN A 62 0.69 8.64 -4.34
CA GLN A 62 1.47 9.69 -5.00
C GLN A 62 2.72 10.09 -4.20
N ARG A 63 2.58 10.27 -2.88
CA ARG A 63 3.72 10.62 -2.01
C ARG A 63 4.73 9.48 -1.92
N LEU A 64 4.28 8.24 -1.80
CA LEU A 64 5.17 7.07 -1.81
C LEU A 64 5.91 6.93 -3.14
N PHE A 65 5.21 7.06 -4.27
CA PHE A 65 5.82 7.02 -5.59
C PHE A 65 6.85 8.12 -5.79
N ALA A 66 6.54 9.35 -5.38
CA ALA A 66 7.48 10.46 -5.43
C ALA A 66 8.73 10.19 -4.58
N ALA A 67 8.54 9.62 -3.38
CA ALA A 67 9.62 9.31 -2.45
C ALA A 67 10.53 8.16 -2.91
N LEU A 68 10.05 7.21 -3.73
CA LEU A 68 10.86 6.08 -4.21
C LEU A 68 12.21 6.53 -4.78
N GLY A 69 13.29 5.94 -4.27
CA GLY A 69 14.66 6.17 -4.74
C GLY A 69 14.99 5.53 -6.10
N SER A 70 14.07 4.71 -6.62
CA SER A 70 14.23 4.04 -7.91
C SER A 70 14.12 5.01 -9.08
N SER A 71 15.05 4.87 -10.04
CA SER A 71 14.97 5.54 -11.35
C SER A 71 14.06 4.82 -12.33
N ASP A 72 13.85 3.50 -12.16
CA ASP A 72 12.89 2.71 -12.93
C ASP A 72 11.62 2.50 -12.10
N LYS A 73 10.75 3.51 -12.11
CA LYS A 73 9.48 3.46 -11.37
C LYS A 73 8.30 3.82 -12.24
N THR A 74 7.19 3.11 -12.05
CA THR A 74 5.94 3.33 -12.75
C THR A 74 4.80 3.51 -11.75
N HIS A 75 3.87 4.41 -12.04
CA HIS A 75 2.64 4.61 -11.26
C HIS A 75 1.45 4.40 -12.18
N ILE A 76 0.47 3.61 -11.75
CA ILE A 76 -0.78 3.39 -12.46
C ILE A 76 -1.97 3.59 -11.52
N ASP A 77 -3.06 4.10 -12.09
CA ASP A 77 -4.34 4.25 -11.40
C ASP A 77 -5.35 3.23 -11.94
N ILE A 78 -5.99 2.48 -11.05
CA ILE A 78 -7.18 1.70 -11.36
C ILE A 78 -8.40 2.53 -10.95
N ALA A 79 -8.97 3.21 -11.94
CA ALA A 79 -10.02 4.19 -11.73
C ALA A 79 -11.29 3.55 -11.16
N GLY A 80 -11.73 4.03 -9.99
CA GLY A 80 -12.95 3.61 -9.33
C GLY A 80 -12.86 2.29 -8.57
N ALA A 81 -11.69 1.64 -8.51
CA ALA A 81 -11.49 0.45 -7.69
C ALA A 81 -11.48 0.80 -6.19
N ASP A 82 -12.08 -0.07 -5.38
CA ASP A 82 -11.97 -0.05 -3.92
C ASP A 82 -10.71 -0.78 -3.44
N HIS A 83 -10.46 -0.80 -2.13
CA HIS A 83 -9.24 -1.38 -1.54
C HIS A 83 -9.02 -2.87 -1.87
N TYR A 84 -10.10 -3.64 -2.03
CA TYR A 84 -10.07 -5.09 -2.20
C TYR A 84 -10.71 -5.60 -3.49
N TYR A 85 -11.14 -4.69 -4.36
CA TYR A 85 -11.95 -5.02 -5.55
C TYR A 85 -13.22 -5.81 -5.20
N ILE A 86 -13.79 -5.59 -4.00
CA ILE A 86 -14.98 -6.32 -3.54
C ILE A 86 -16.23 -5.78 -4.23
N GLU A 87 -16.39 -4.46 -4.22
CA GLU A 87 -17.54 -3.77 -4.84
C GLU A 87 -17.32 -3.59 -6.34
N ARG A 88 -16.05 -3.59 -6.77
CA ARG A 88 -15.64 -3.41 -8.18
C ARG A 88 -14.77 -4.55 -8.68
N ARG A 89 -15.29 -5.77 -8.54
CA ARG A 89 -14.63 -7.00 -9.00
C ARG A 89 -14.33 -6.99 -10.50
N ASP A 90 -15.14 -6.28 -11.28
CA ASP A 90 -14.96 -6.06 -12.72
C ASP A 90 -13.62 -5.39 -13.08
N LEU A 91 -13.01 -4.65 -12.13
CA LEU A 91 -11.73 -3.97 -12.35
C LEU A 91 -10.51 -4.83 -12.01
N LEU A 92 -10.69 -5.98 -11.36
CA LEU A 92 -9.59 -6.82 -10.89
C LEU A 92 -8.76 -7.37 -12.05
N ASP A 93 -9.40 -7.87 -13.10
CA ASP A 93 -8.70 -8.44 -14.25
C ASP A 93 -7.82 -7.40 -14.95
N GLY A 94 -8.29 -6.14 -15.01
CA GLY A 94 -7.50 -5.02 -15.52
C GLY A 94 -6.28 -4.74 -14.66
N ALA A 95 -6.43 -4.69 -13.33
CA ALA A 95 -5.30 -4.49 -12.43
C ALA A 95 -4.25 -5.62 -12.54
N VAL A 96 -4.69 -6.87 -12.67
CA VAL A 96 -3.81 -8.03 -12.89
C VAL A 96 -3.08 -7.93 -14.22
N ALA A 97 -3.77 -7.51 -15.28
CA ALA A 97 -3.15 -7.32 -16.59
C ALA A 97 -2.05 -6.25 -16.56
N GLU A 98 -2.27 -5.12 -15.87
CA GLU A 98 -1.27 -4.06 -15.71
C GLU A 98 -0.01 -4.56 -14.98
N VAL A 99 -0.19 -5.27 -13.86
CA VAL A 99 0.93 -5.86 -13.11
C VAL A 99 1.68 -6.87 -13.98
N SER A 100 0.95 -7.76 -14.67
CA SER A 100 1.55 -8.81 -15.50
C SER A 100 2.33 -8.22 -16.68
N GLY A 101 1.76 -7.23 -17.37
CA GLY A 101 2.42 -6.53 -18.46
C GLY A 101 3.67 -5.78 -18.02
N TRP A 102 3.64 -5.15 -16.84
CA TRP A 102 4.81 -4.46 -16.29
C TRP A 102 5.97 -5.43 -15.98
N LEU A 103 5.66 -6.61 -15.45
CA LEU A 103 6.64 -7.66 -15.17
C LEU A 103 7.25 -8.21 -16.46
N GLN A 104 6.41 -8.54 -17.45
CA GLN A 104 6.86 -9.06 -18.76
C GLN A 104 7.75 -8.06 -19.50
N ALA A 105 7.40 -6.76 -19.46
CA ALA A 105 8.21 -5.70 -20.08
C ALA A 105 9.62 -5.56 -19.48
N ARG A 106 9.87 -6.17 -18.31
CA ARG A 106 11.15 -6.16 -17.59
C ARG A 106 11.79 -7.54 -17.46
N ASP A 107 11.25 -8.54 -18.15
CA ASP A 107 11.75 -9.93 -18.12
C ASP A 107 11.74 -10.54 -16.71
N PHE A 108 10.74 -10.18 -15.90
CA PHE A 108 10.52 -10.75 -14.57
C PHE A 108 9.56 -11.95 -14.58
N MET A 109 8.88 -12.19 -15.70
CA MET A 109 7.94 -13.28 -15.95
C MET A 109 8.02 -13.74 -17.40
#